data_AF-A0A1G7JPB7-F1
#
_entry.id   AF-A0A1G7JPB7-F1
#
_cell.length_a   1.000
_cell.length_b   1.000
_cell.length_c   1.000
_cell.angle_alpha   90.00
_cell.angle_beta   90.00
_cell.angle_gamma   90.00
#
_symmetry.space_group_name_H-M   'P 1'
#
loop_
_entity.id
_entity.type
_entity.pdbx_description
1 polymer ?
#
loop_
_entity_poly.entity_id
_entity_poly.type
_entity_poly.pdbx_seq_one_letter_code
_entity_poly.pdbx_strand_id
1 'polypeptide(L)'
;MHIGWLIVAALACVTGLRAACLWWQASRIVANPVWVAEPGEAMASLQGWVFAMLEASSRSSRKNARAAIWTGISVGLSSLTALSGAMNL
;
A
#
# COMPACT_ATOMS: atom_id res chain seq x y z
N MET A 1 34.91 -6.96 -2.37
CA MET A 1 33.80 -7.84 -2.79
C MET A 1 32.49 -7.06 -2.73
N HIS A 2 31.99 -6.54 -3.86
CA HIS A 2 30.83 -5.62 -3.90
C HIS A 2 29.50 -6.29 -4.34
N ILE A 3 29.53 -7.55 -4.80
CA ILE A 3 28.36 -8.24 -5.35
C ILE A 3 27.25 -8.45 -4.30
N GLY A 4 27.61 -8.77 -3.05
CA GLY A 4 26.62 -8.96 -1.98
C GLY A 4 25.75 -7.73 -1.75
N TRP A 5 26.34 -6.53 -1.75
CA TRP A 5 25.63 -5.27 -1.55
C TRP A 5 24.74 -4.89 -2.73
N LEU A 6 25.16 -5.22 -3.95
CA LEU A 6 24.31 -5.05 -5.15
C LEU A 6 23.05 -5.92 -5.07
N ILE A 7 23.16 -7.14 -4.53
CA ILE A 7 22.00 -8.02 -4.33
C ILE A 7 21.05 -7.41 -3.30
N VAL A 8 21.56 -6.92 -2.16
CA VAL A 8 20.73 -6.28 -1.12
C VAL A 8 20.04 -5.03 -1.68
N ALA A 9 20.74 -4.20 -2.46
CA ALA A 9 20.17 -3.04 -3.12
C ALA A 9 19.06 -3.41 -4.12
N ALA A 10 19.26 -4.46 -4.92
CA ALA A 10 18.26 -4.96 -5.84
C ALA A 10 17.00 -5.45 -5.10
N LEU A 11 17.17 -6.18 -3.99
CA LEU A 11 16.06 -6.62 -3.15
C LEU A 11 15.31 -5.44 -2.51
N ALA A 12 16.02 -4.41 -2.05
CA ALA A 12 15.42 -3.18 -1.53
C ALA A 12 14.55 -2.48 -2.59
N CYS A 13 15.01 -2.43 -3.83
CA CYS A 13 14.27 -1.86 -4.96
C CYS A 13 13.00 -2.66 -5.28
N VAL A 14 13.12 -3.99 -5.40
CA VAL A 14 11.98 -4.88 -5.71
C VAL A 14 10.89 -4.77 -4.64
N THR A 15 11.29 -4.78 -3.36
CA THR A 15 10.35 -4.65 -2.23
C THR A 15 9.69 -3.26 -2.19
N GLY A 16 10.43 -2.19 -2.51
CA GLY A 16 9.90 -0.84 -2.64
C GLY A 16 8.87 -0.70 -3.78
N LEU A 17 9.17 -1.26 -4.95
CA LEU A 17 8.23 -1.30 -6.08
C LEU A 17 6.97 -2.10 -5.73
N ARG A 18 7.12 -3.21 -4.99
CA ARG A 18 5.97 -3.99 -4.53
C ARG A 18 5.08 -3.19 -3.58
N ALA A 19 5.67 -2.44 -2.65
CA ALA A 19 4.95 -1.54 -1.76
C ALA A 19 4.20 -0.47 -2.56
N ALA A 20 4.87 0.19 -3.52
CA ALA A 20 4.26 1.22 -4.37
C ALA A 20 3.07 0.68 -5.19
N CYS A 21 3.17 -0.54 -5.72
CA CYS A 21 2.06 -1.19 -6.43
C CYS A 21 0.84 -1.39 -5.52
N LEU A 22 1.06 -1.80 -4.25
CA LEU A 22 -0.03 -1.97 -3.30
C LEU A 22 -0.68 -0.64 -2.90
N TRP A 23 0.11 0.42 -2.71
CA TRP A 23 -0.40 1.77 -2.50
C TRP A 23 -1.27 2.25 -3.66
N TRP A 24 -0.81 2.05 -4.91
CA TRP A 24 -1.60 2.37 -6.10
C TRP A 24 -2.89 1.54 -6.19
N GLN A 25 -2.85 0.25 -5.84
CA GLN A 25 -4.04 -0.58 -5.81
C GLN A 25 -5.02 -0.20 -4.68
N ALA A 26 -4.54 0.38 -3.59
CA ALA A 26 -5.36 0.87 -2.49
C ALA A 26 -6.07 2.18 -2.86
N SER A 27 -5.37 3.09 -3.55
CA SER A 27 -5.94 4.38 -3.97
C SER A 27 -7.02 4.27 -5.04
N ARG A 28 -7.10 3.13 -5.75
CA ARG A 28 -8.13 2.86 -6.77
C ARG A 28 -9.41 2.22 -6.23
N ILE A 29 -9.54 2.03 -4.92
CA ILE A 29 -10.76 1.49 -4.33
C ILE A 29 -11.79 2.61 -4.23
N VAL A 30 -12.83 2.55 -5.05
CA VAL A 30 -13.93 3.51 -5.07
C VAL A 30 -15.05 3.02 -4.15
N ALA A 31 -15.56 3.91 -3.30
CA ALA A 31 -16.79 3.65 -2.55
C ALA A 31 -17.96 3.67 -3.53
N ASN A 32 -18.61 2.52 -3.71
CA ASN A 32 -19.78 2.41 -4.57
C ASN A 32 -20.91 1.69 -3.82
N PRO A 33 -22.00 2.37 -3.49
CA PRO A 33 -23.17 1.72 -2.93
C PRO A 33 -23.83 0.78 -3.95
N VAL A 34 -24.25 -0.41 -3.51
CA VAL A 34 -24.81 -1.44 -4.37
C VAL A 34 -26.30 -1.21 -4.58
N TRP A 35 -26.66 -0.23 -5.41
CA TRP A 35 -28.05 -0.01 -5.84
C TRP A 35 -28.12 0.18 -7.37
N VAL A 36 -29.26 -0.16 -7.97
CA VAL A 36 -29.52 0.05 -9.42
C VAL A 36 -29.83 1.53 -9.71
N ALA A 37 -30.54 2.17 -8.78
CA ALA A 37 -30.81 3.60 -8.77
C ALA A 37 -30.75 4.08 -7.32
N GLU A 38 -30.36 5.33 -7.12
CA GLU A 38 -30.27 5.91 -5.78
C GLU A 38 -31.66 5.93 -5.10
N PRO A 39 -31.79 5.48 -3.84
CA PRO A 39 -33.04 5.57 -3.11
C PRO A 39 -33.50 7.03 -3.00
N GLY A 40 -34.76 7.31 -3.36
CA GLY A 40 -35.35 8.64 -3.16
C GLY A 40 -35.55 9.02 -1.70
N GLU A 41 -35.55 8.03 -0.79
CA GLU A 41 -35.56 8.27 0.64
C GLU A 41 -34.15 8.65 1.12
N ALA A 42 -34.03 9.86 1.67
CA ALA A 42 -32.74 10.41 2.10
C ALA A 42 -32.00 9.51 3.12
N MET A 43 -32.72 8.87 4.04
CA MET A 43 -32.11 8.01 5.05
C MET A 43 -31.51 6.73 4.43
N ALA A 44 -32.22 6.07 3.52
CA ALA A 44 -31.71 4.91 2.81
C ALA A 44 -30.49 5.25 1.93
N SER A 45 -30.51 6.38 1.21
CA SER A 45 -29.34 6.84 0.44
C SER A 45 -28.14 7.06 1.35
N LEU A 46 -28.33 7.78 2.47
CA LEU A 46 -27.26 8.05 3.43
C LEU A 46 -26.69 6.77 4.03
N GLN A 47 -27.54 5.82 4.43
CA GLN A 47 -27.10 4.53 4.95
C GLN A 47 -26.26 3.76 3.93
N GLY A 48 -26.68 3.68 2.66
CA GLY A 48 -25.93 2.96 1.65
C GLY A 48 -24.57 3.60 1.34
N TRP A 49 -24.48 4.93 1.31
CA TRP A 49 -23.21 5.63 1.19
C TRP A 49 -22.27 5.37 2.38
N VAL A 50 -22.80 5.37 3.60
CA VAL A 50 -22.02 5.04 4.81
C VAL A 50 -21.44 3.63 4.71
N PHE A 51 -22.25 2.63 4.34
CA PHE A 51 -21.76 1.26 4.17
C PHE A 51 -20.75 1.14 3.03
N ALA A 52 -20.98 1.82 1.90
CA ALA A 52 -20.03 1.84 0.78
C ALA A 52 -18.67 2.42 1.19
N MET A 53 -18.65 3.50 1.96
CA MET A 53 -17.43 4.11 2.49
C MET A 53 -16.72 3.21 3.50
N LEU A 54 -17.47 2.56 4.42
CA LEU A 54 -16.91 1.62 5.37
C LEU A 54 -16.24 0.43 4.67
N GLU A 55 -16.91 -0.15 3.67
CA GLU A 55 -16.38 -1.29 2.92
C GLU A 55 -15.15 -0.88 2.08
N ALA A 56 -15.20 0.25 1.39
CA ALA A 56 -14.06 0.78 0.64
C ALA A 56 -12.87 1.05 1.55
N SER A 57 -13.10 1.65 2.73
CA SER A 57 -12.07 1.92 3.73
C SER A 57 -11.46 0.64 4.29
N SER A 58 -12.28 -0.37 4.60
CA SER A 58 -11.83 -1.70 5.05
C SER A 58 -10.97 -2.40 4.00
N ARG A 59 -11.37 -2.37 2.73
CA ARG A 59 -10.57 -2.94 1.64
C ARG A 59 -9.26 -2.18 1.42
N SER A 60 -9.30 -0.86 1.50
CA SER A 60 -8.12 0.01 1.35
C SER A 60 -7.13 -0.20 2.49
N SER A 61 -7.60 -0.25 3.74
CA SER A 61 -6.75 -0.45 4.91
C SER A 61 -6.01 -1.79 4.87
N ARG A 62 -6.64 -2.88 4.42
CA ARG A 62 -5.98 -4.18 4.24
C ARG A 62 -4.84 -4.12 3.22
N LYS A 63 -5.00 -3.38 2.12
CA LYS A 63 -3.93 -3.18 1.13
C LYS A 63 -2.83 -2.29 1.69
N ASN A 64 -3.17 -1.22 2.39
CA ASN A 64 -2.22 -0.32 3.03
C ASN A 64 -1.38 -1.04 4.10
N ALA A 65 -1.99 -1.91 4.91
CA ALA A 65 -1.28 -2.74 5.88
C ALA A 65 -0.21 -3.62 5.20
N ARG A 66 -0.57 -4.26 4.08
CA ARG A 66 0.40 -5.04 3.30
C ARG A 66 1.47 -4.15 2.68
N ALA A 67 1.10 -2.99 2.15
CA ALA A 67 2.04 -2.03 1.57
C ALA A 67 3.07 -1.57 2.63
N ALA A 68 2.61 -1.28 3.85
CA ALA A 68 3.46 -0.87 4.96
C ALA A 68 4.49 -1.95 5.35
N ILE A 69 4.11 -3.23 5.34
CA ILE A 69 5.07 -4.34 5.57
C ILE A 69 6.19 -4.30 4.52
N TRP A 70 5.84 -4.19 3.24
CA TRP A 70 6.82 -4.12 2.15
C TRP A 70 7.70 -2.86 2.21
N THR A 71 7.12 -1.72 2.59
CA THR A 71 7.86 -0.48 2.86
C THR A 71 8.88 -0.70 3.98
N GLY A 72 8.48 -1.31 5.09
CA GLY A 72 9.37 -1.60 6.21
C GLY A 72 10.56 -2.49 5.81
N ILE A 73 10.29 -3.55 5.03
CA ILE A 73 11.35 -4.42 4.48
C ILE A 73 12.30 -3.62 3.57
N SER A 74 11.76 -2.82 2.65
CA SER A 74 12.54 -2.02 1.70
C SER A 74 13.44 -1.00 2.42
N VAL A 75 12.91 -0.32 3.44
CA VAL A 75 13.69 0.61 4.28
C VAL A 75 14.78 -0.14 5.04
N GLY A 76 14.48 -1.28 5.66
CA GLY A 76 15.49 -2.09 6.36
C GLY A 76 16.65 -2.51 5.46
N LEU A 77 16.36 -3.03 4.27
CA LEU A 77 17.38 -3.41 3.28
C LEU A 77 18.19 -2.21 2.76
N SER A 78 17.51 -1.08 2.54
CA SER A 78 18.15 0.16 2.11
C SER A 78 19.11 0.70 3.17
N SER A 79 18.71 0.68 4.45
CA SER A 79 19.55 1.09 5.57
C SER A 79 20.81 0.23 5.70
N LEU A 80 20.71 -1.10 5.53
CA LEU A 80 21.87 -1.99 5.53
C LEU A 80 22.85 -1.67 4.39
N THR A 81 22.32 -1.35 3.21
CA THR A 81 23.14 -0.95 2.05
C THR A 81 23.81 0.41 2.26
N ALA A 82 23.11 1.38 2.87
CA ALA A 82 23.67 2.69 3.17
C ALA A 82 24.81 2.61 4.20
N LEU A 83 24.62 1.82 5.27
CA LEU A 83 25.64 1.62 6.30
C LEU A 83 26.91 0.97 5.74
N SER A 84 26.79 0.00 4.84
CA SER A 84 27.96 -0.61 4.22
C SER A 84 28.72 0.32 3.29
N GLY A 85 28.02 1.21 2.58
CA GLY A 85 28.66 2.29 1.84
C GLY A 85 29.43 3.24 2.75
N ALA A 86 28.84 3.62 3.88
CA ALA A 86 29.45 4.52 4.86
C ALA A 86 30.69 3.93 5.55
N MET A 87 30.73 2.61 5.80
CA MET A 87 31.88 1.94 6.42
C MET A 87 33.04 1.63 5.45
N ASN A 88 32.81 1.78 4.14
CA ASN A 88 33.83 1.61 3.10
C ASN A 88 34.42 2.95 2.60
N LEU A 89 33.99 4.08 3.18
CA LEU A 89 34.62 5.39 3.08
C LEU A 89 35.60 5.59 4.24
#